data_AF-A0A0C9XL65-F1
#
_entry.id   AF-A0A0C9XL65-F1
#
_cell.length_a   1.000
_cell.length_b   1.000
_cell.length_c   1.000
_cell.angle_alpha   90.00
_cell.angle_beta   90.00
_cell.angle_gamma   90.00
#
_symmetry.space_group_name_H-M   'P 1'
#
loop_
_entity.id
_entity.type
_entity.pdbx_description
1 polymer ?
#
loop_
_entity_poly.entity_id
_entity_poly.type
_entity_poly.pdbx_seq_one_letter_code
_entity_poly.pdbx_strand_id
1 'polypeptide(L)'
;MAPLVRPPYTGASRRLVIAFDIGTTYSGVSYSILTPGEIPEIFPVTRFPHQGHVGGNCKIPTVIYYDKQGKVCATGIDDLGDFDPDEVENWTKVQWFKMHLRPKSSATSDAADQITPLPPNKTVIDIFVDFMEYLYDCTRKYIQQTFPNQPDFLVSMDRNNAIDFVLTHPNGWEGSQQAQMRQAAVRAKLVPDTDAGRARVRFVTEGEASLHLCIQRGLRTPEMEVNLFALDHFQ
;
A
#
# COMPACT_ATOMS: atom_id res chain seq x y z
N MET A 1 5.09 18.70 -26.91
CA MET A 1 4.57 19.10 -25.58
C MET A 1 5.73 19.08 -24.62
N ALA A 2 5.98 20.17 -23.89
CA ALA A 2 6.97 20.15 -22.80
C ALA A 2 6.47 19.17 -21.72
N PRO A 3 7.34 18.36 -21.09
CA PRO A 3 6.92 17.52 -19.97
C PRO A 3 6.31 18.44 -18.89
N LEU A 4 5.17 18.05 -18.33
CA LEU A 4 4.60 18.70 -17.15
C LEU A 4 5.57 18.48 -15.99
N VAL A 5 6.46 19.43 -15.76
CA VAL A 5 7.39 19.40 -14.64
C VAL A 5 6.60 19.77 -13.38
N ARG A 6 6.57 18.87 -12.40
CA ARG A 6 5.95 19.15 -11.10
C ARG A 6 6.64 20.35 -10.46
N PRO A 7 5.89 21.29 -9.85
CA PRO A 7 6.51 22.39 -9.12
C PRO A 7 7.28 21.86 -7.91
N PRO A 8 8.29 22.61 -7.43
CA PRO A 8 8.94 22.32 -6.16
C PRO A 8 7.95 22.31 -5.00
N TYR A 9 8.18 21.45 -4.02
CA TYR A 9 7.35 21.39 -2.83
C TYR A 9 7.46 22.67 -2.00
N THR A 10 6.30 23.25 -1.65
CA THR A 10 6.20 24.57 -1.02
C THR A 10 6.02 24.52 0.50
N GLY A 11 5.86 23.33 1.08
CA GLY A 11 5.65 23.19 2.52
C GLY A 11 6.86 23.62 3.35
N ALA A 12 6.61 24.03 4.60
CA ALA A 12 7.64 24.63 5.46
C ALA A 12 8.69 23.63 6.00
N SER A 13 8.38 22.34 6.01
CA SER A 13 9.24 21.29 6.56
C SER A 13 9.20 20.03 5.70
N ARG A 14 10.24 19.19 5.84
CA ARG A 14 10.27 17.88 5.19
C ARG A 14 9.09 17.02 5.60
N ARG A 15 8.57 16.25 4.65
CA ARG A 15 7.52 15.23 4.87
C ARG A 15 7.85 13.96 4.10
N LEU A 16 7.35 12.83 4.58
CA LEU A 16 7.40 11.56 3.88
C LEU A 16 5.98 11.19 3.42
N VAL A 17 5.80 10.95 2.12
CA VAL A 17 4.55 10.40 1.59
C VAL A 17 4.78 8.93 1.29
N ILE A 18 3.88 8.06 1.75
CA ILE A 18 3.88 6.63 1.43
C ILE A 18 2.55 6.30 0.75
N ALA A 19 2.61 5.77 -0.47
CA ALA A 19 1.44 5.35 -1.21
C ALA A 19 1.33 3.83 -1.22
N PHE A 20 0.21 3.33 -0.72
CA PHE A 20 -0.16 1.92 -0.75
C PHE A 20 -1.16 1.67 -1.87
N ASP A 21 -0.77 0.75 -2.75
CA ASP A 21 -1.65 0.16 -3.73
C ASP A 21 -1.96 -1.25 -3.33
N ILE A 22 -3.08 -1.40 -2.62
CA ILE A 22 -3.53 -2.71 -2.18
C ILE A 22 -4.48 -3.21 -3.25
N GLY A 23 -4.01 -3.96 -4.24
CA GLY A 23 -4.85 -4.52 -5.29
C GLY A 23 -5.66 -5.74 -4.83
N THR A 24 -6.39 -6.36 -5.73
CA THR A 24 -7.05 -7.66 -5.45
C THR A 24 -6.05 -8.81 -5.49
N THR A 25 -5.15 -8.79 -6.48
CA THR A 25 -4.17 -9.87 -6.74
C THR A 25 -2.77 -9.48 -6.30
N TYR A 26 -2.31 -8.28 -6.65
CA TYR A 26 -0.98 -7.79 -6.33
C TYR A 26 -1.06 -6.42 -5.67
N SER A 27 -0.11 -6.16 -4.77
CA SER A 27 0.01 -4.91 -4.05
C SER A 27 1.41 -4.32 -4.25
N GLY A 28 1.51 -3.00 -4.21
CA GLY A 28 2.77 -2.28 -4.35
C GLY A 28 2.85 -1.10 -3.37
N VAL A 29 4.08 -0.66 -3.13
CA VAL A 29 4.33 0.55 -2.32
C VAL A 29 5.28 1.47 -3.07
N SER A 30 4.99 2.76 -3.02
CA SER A 30 5.91 3.82 -3.43
C SER A 30 5.99 4.89 -2.35
N TYR A 31 7.09 5.64 -2.32
CA TYR A 31 7.27 6.72 -1.36
C TYR A 31 7.92 7.94 -2.02
N SER A 32 7.79 9.08 -1.37
CA SER A 32 8.45 10.34 -1.76
C SER A 32 8.87 11.13 -0.53
N ILE A 33 10.06 11.70 -0.58
CA ILE A 33 10.55 12.62 0.45
C ILE A 33 10.34 14.02 -0.08
N LEU A 34 9.38 14.74 0.51
CA LEU A 34 9.07 16.12 0.15
C LEU A 34 10.04 17.03 0.88
N THR A 35 10.97 17.64 0.16
CA THR A 35 11.90 18.64 0.71
C THR A 35 11.52 20.03 0.22
N PRO A 36 11.43 21.05 1.11
CA PRO A 36 11.08 22.41 0.71
C PRO A 36 12.01 22.92 -0.40
N GLY A 37 11.44 23.39 -1.50
CA GLY A 37 12.18 23.92 -2.66
C GLY A 37 12.74 22.85 -3.62
N GLU A 38 12.55 21.56 -3.36
CA GLU A 38 12.93 20.47 -4.26
C GLU A 38 11.70 19.93 -5.01
N ILE A 39 11.90 19.47 -6.25
CA ILE A 39 10.84 18.81 -7.03
C ILE A 39 10.64 17.39 -6.48
N PRO A 40 9.41 17.01 -6.07
CA PRO A 40 9.17 15.69 -5.52
C PRO A 40 9.42 14.55 -6.52
N GLU A 41 10.30 13.62 -6.14
CA GLU A 41 10.54 12.37 -6.86
C GLU A 41 9.79 11.20 -6.19
N ILE A 42 9.35 10.24 -7.00
CA ILE A 42 8.64 9.04 -6.51
C ILE A 42 9.56 7.83 -6.65
N PHE A 43 9.71 7.09 -5.55
CA PHE A 43 10.55 5.90 -5.47
C PHE A 43 9.68 4.67 -5.19
N PRO A 44 9.79 3.59 -5.99
CA PRO A 44 9.16 2.32 -5.65
C PRO A 44 9.89 1.63 -4.50
N VAL A 45 9.15 0.90 -3.66
CA VAL A 45 9.73 -0.12 -2.77
C VAL A 45 9.92 -1.39 -3.60
N THR A 46 11.18 -1.81 -3.76
CA THR A 46 11.55 -2.91 -4.69
C THR A 46 12.10 -4.14 -4.02
N ARG A 47 12.13 -4.18 -2.68
CA ARG A 47 12.55 -5.34 -1.91
C ARG A 47 11.57 -5.59 -0.78
N PHE A 48 10.96 -6.77 -0.80
CA PHE A 48 10.10 -7.29 0.25
C PHE A 48 10.71 -8.60 0.80
N PRO A 49 10.40 -8.97 2.05
CA PRO A 49 10.76 -10.28 2.60
C PRO A 49 10.32 -11.43 1.67
N HIS A 50 11.09 -12.50 1.62
CA HIS A 50 10.78 -13.75 0.88
C HIS A 50 10.61 -13.62 -0.64
N GLN A 51 10.85 -12.44 -1.22
CA GLN A 51 11.13 -12.34 -2.64
C GLN A 51 12.60 -12.71 -2.83
N GLY A 52 12.88 -13.91 -3.37
CA GLY A 52 14.21 -14.27 -3.83
C GLY A 52 14.78 -13.15 -4.71
N HIS A 53 16.11 -13.03 -4.78
CA HIS A 53 16.85 -11.98 -5.53
C HIS A 53 16.59 -11.96 -7.06
N VAL A 54 15.49 -12.52 -7.55
CA VAL A 54 15.09 -12.55 -8.94
C VAL A 54 14.24 -11.31 -9.25
N GLY A 55 14.91 -10.22 -9.61
CA GLY A 55 14.32 -9.23 -10.52
C GLY A 55 13.49 -8.09 -9.94
N GLY A 56 13.70 -7.68 -8.68
CA GLY A 56 13.29 -6.34 -8.20
C GLY A 56 11.82 -5.99 -8.46
N ASN A 57 10.91 -6.94 -8.25
CA ASN A 57 9.50 -6.72 -8.53
C ASN A 57 8.92 -5.73 -7.51
N CYS A 58 8.40 -4.60 -7.99
CA CYS A 58 7.75 -3.57 -7.17
C CYS A 58 6.39 -3.99 -6.61
N LYS A 59 6.00 -5.26 -6.83
CA LYS A 59 4.72 -5.83 -6.43
C LYS A 59 4.92 -7.13 -5.65
N ILE A 60 4.03 -7.36 -4.69
CA ILE A 60 3.88 -8.60 -3.92
C ILE A 60 2.47 -9.16 -4.12
N PRO A 61 2.27 -10.48 -4.03
CA PRO A 61 0.94 -11.06 -3.89
C PRO A 61 0.12 -10.40 -2.77
N THR A 62 -1.17 -10.18 -3.01
CA THR A 62 -2.10 -9.64 -2.00
C THR A 62 -2.71 -10.79 -1.21
N VAL A 63 -1.85 -11.45 -0.45
CA VAL A 63 -2.13 -12.70 0.24
C VAL A 63 -1.63 -12.63 1.67
N ILE A 64 -2.42 -13.15 2.59
CA ILE A 64 -2.06 -13.35 4.00
C ILE A 64 -2.42 -14.76 4.42
N TYR A 65 -1.52 -15.41 5.16
CA TYR A 65 -1.74 -16.71 5.78
C TYR A 65 -1.94 -16.51 7.28
N TYR A 66 -2.96 -17.18 7.83
CA TYR A 66 -3.29 -17.15 9.24
C TYR A 66 -3.25 -18.54 9.87
N ASP A 67 -2.80 -18.66 11.12
CA ASP A 67 -3.00 -19.88 11.89
C ASP A 67 -4.47 -20.04 12.34
N LYS A 68 -4.76 -21.17 13.03
CA LYS A 68 -6.10 -21.46 13.57
C LYS A 68 -6.58 -20.45 14.60
N GLN A 69 -5.67 -19.69 15.21
CA GLN A 69 -5.96 -18.65 16.19
C GLN A 69 -6.14 -17.27 15.53
N GLY A 70 -5.96 -17.16 14.21
CA GLY A 70 -6.06 -15.91 13.47
C GLY A 70 -4.81 -15.03 13.60
N LYS A 71 -3.65 -15.59 13.97
CA LYS A 71 -2.39 -14.86 13.95
C LYS A 71 -1.78 -14.92 12.55
N VAL A 72 -1.18 -13.82 12.10
CA VAL A 72 -0.46 -13.76 10.83
C VAL A 72 0.76 -14.67 10.86
N CYS A 73 0.86 -15.56 9.89
CA CYS A 73 1.98 -16.49 9.69
C CYS A 73 2.91 -16.02 8.57
N ALA A 74 2.33 -15.63 7.43
CA ALA A 74 3.06 -15.11 6.29
C ALA A 74 2.20 -14.13 5.49
N THR A 75 2.84 -13.16 4.85
CA THR A 75 2.16 -12.11 4.07
C THR A 75 2.97 -11.81 2.82
N GLY A 76 2.31 -11.52 1.71
CA GLY A 76 2.99 -11.03 0.51
C GLY A 76 3.72 -12.11 -0.29
N ILE A 77 3.34 -13.37 -0.11
CA ILE A 77 3.94 -14.53 -0.79
C ILE A 77 2.85 -15.49 -1.25
N ASP A 78 3.13 -16.22 -2.33
CA ASP A 78 2.26 -17.31 -2.83
C ASP A 78 2.94 -18.68 -2.74
N ASP A 79 4.28 -18.70 -2.75
CA ASP A 79 5.08 -19.91 -2.57
C ASP A 79 5.51 -20.02 -1.10
N LEU A 80 5.24 -21.18 -0.50
CA LEU A 80 5.56 -21.50 0.88
C LEU A 80 6.71 -22.52 0.98
N GLY A 81 7.47 -22.77 -0.08
CA GLY A 81 8.56 -23.75 -0.10
C GLY A 81 9.68 -23.51 0.92
N ASP A 82 9.82 -22.28 1.42
CA ASP A 82 10.77 -21.92 2.49
C ASP A 82 10.25 -22.27 3.91
N PHE A 83 9.00 -22.70 4.05
CA PHE A 83 8.36 -23.03 5.32
C PHE A 83 8.23 -24.55 5.51
N ASP A 84 8.16 -24.98 6.78
CA ASP A 84 7.96 -26.39 7.11
C ASP A 84 6.55 -26.85 6.66
N PRO A 85 6.43 -27.93 5.86
CA PRO A 85 5.15 -28.50 5.44
C PRO A 85 4.15 -28.72 6.57
N ASP A 86 4.62 -29.16 7.74
CA ASP A 86 3.77 -29.47 8.90
C ASP A 86 3.21 -28.18 9.54
N GLU A 87 3.95 -27.07 9.46
CA GLU A 87 3.49 -25.77 9.93
C GLU A 87 2.42 -25.21 8.99
N VAL A 88 2.67 -25.23 7.67
CA VAL A 88 1.79 -24.63 6.67
C VAL A 88 0.48 -25.39 6.45
N GLU A 89 0.43 -26.69 6.73
CA GLU A 89 -0.80 -27.49 6.62
C GLU A 89 -1.95 -26.91 7.46
N ASN A 90 -1.61 -26.23 8.56
CA ASN A 90 -2.58 -25.66 9.48
C ASN A 90 -2.94 -24.19 9.18
N TRP A 91 -2.41 -23.62 8.10
CA TRP A 91 -2.62 -22.21 7.76
C TRP A 91 -3.80 -22.01 6.81
N THR A 92 -4.56 -20.96 7.06
CA THR A 92 -5.64 -20.50 6.18
C THR A 92 -5.11 -19.41 5.27
N LYS A 93 -5.02 -19.69 3.97
CA LYS A 93 -4.73 -18.68 2.95
C LYS A 93 -5.93 -17.74 2.81
N VAL A 94 -5.69 -16.44 2.85
CA VAL A 94 -6.66 -15.41 2.52
C VAL A 94 -6.14 -14.60 1.34
N GLN A 95 -6.91 -14.59 0.26
CA GLN A 95 -6.63 -13.79 -0.94
C GLN A 95 -7.89 -13.05 -1.37
N TRP A 96 -7.72 -12.03 -2.22
CA TRP A 96 -8.83 -11.26 -2.79
C TRP A 96 -9.73 -10.61 -1.73
N PHE A 97 -9.22 -10.43 -0.51
CA PHE A 97 -9.98 -9.93 0.63
C PHE A 97 -10.52 -8.51 0.40
N LYS A 98 -9.84 -7.72 -0.47
CA LYS A 98 -10.31 -6.42 -0.93
C LYS A 98 -11.76 -6.51 -1.43
N MET A 99 -12.13 -7.58 -2.12
CA MET A 99 -13.48 -7.76 -2.69
C MET A 99 -14.59 -7.85 -1.64
N HIS A 100 -14.29 -8.12 -0.37
CA HIS A 100 -15.28 -8.04 0.72
C HIS A 100 -15.73 -6.59 1.01
N LEU A 101 -14.98 -5.57 0.56
CA LEU A 101 -15.38 -4.16 0.66
C LEU A 101 -16.30 -3.71 -0.49
N ARG A 102 -16.45 -4.51 -1.56
CA ARG A 102 -17.14 -4.07 -2.78
C ARG A 102 -18.57 -3.55 -2.51
N PRO A 103 -19.01 -2.46 -3.17
CA PRO A 103 -20.40 -2.03 -3.08
C PRO A 103 -21.36 -3.16 -3.49
N LYS A 104 -22.46 -3.32 -2.76
CA LYS A 104 -23.47 -4.36 -3.06
C LYS A 104 -24.14 -4.16 -4.43
N SER A 105 -24.16 -2.93 -4.94
CA SER A 105 -24.71 -2.56 -6.25
C SER A 105 -23.85 -3.01 -7.44
N SER A 106 -22.60 -3.41 -7.23
CA SER A 106 -21.66 -3.80 -8.28
C SER A 106 -21.31 -5.30 -8.28
N ALA A 107 -22.11 -6.13 -7.61
CA ALA A 107 -21.87 -7.57 -7.54
C ALA A 107 -22.32 -8.27 -8.84
N THR A 108 -21.41 -8.42 -9.80
CA THR A 108 -21.55 -9.41 -10.86
C THR A 108 -21.23 -10.80 -10.30
N SER A 109 -21.96 -11.82 -10.76
CA SER A 109 -21.95 -13.20 -10.23
C SER A 109 -20.60 -13.90 -10.35
N ASP A 110 -19.83 -13.60 -11.38
CA ASP A 110 -18.76 -14.49 -11.86
C ASP A 110 -17.45 -14.37 -11.05
N ALA A 111 -17.31 -13.33 -10.22
CA ALA A 111 -16.13 -13.13 -9.36
C ALA A 111 -16.35 -13.62 -7.91
N ALA A 112 -17.54 -14.12 -7.57
CA ALA A 112 -17.85 -14.51 -6.20
C ALA A 112 -17.07 -15.75 -5.74
N ASP A 113 -16.81 -16.69 -6.65
CA ASP A 113 -16.20 -18.00 -6.32
C ASP A 113 -14.71 -17.91 -5.95
N GLN A 114 -14.03 -16.82 -6.31
CA GLN A 114 -12.61 -16.62 -6.01
C GLN A 114 -12.37 -15.84 -4.70
N ILE A 115 -13.42 -15.29 -4.10
CA ILE A 115 -13.34 -14.55 -2.83
C ILE A 115 -13.22 -15.57 -1.70
N THR A 116 -12.05 -15.66 -1.10
CA THR A 116 -11.83 -16.57 0.02
C THR A 116 -12.64 -16.09 1.25
N PRO A 117 -13.30 -17.00 1.98
CA PRO A 117 -13.96 -16.64 3.23
C PRO A 117 -12.95 -16.05 4.22
N LEU A 118 -13.41 -15.12 5.03
CA LEU A 118 -12.59 -14.53 6.09
C LEU A 118 -12.32 -15.59 7.17
N PRO A 119 -11.14 -15.61 7.80
CA PRO A 119 -10.87 -16.48 8.93
C PRO A 119 -11.87 -16.25 10.08
N PRO A 120 -12.14 -17.27 10.90
CA PRO A 120 -12.98 -17.11 12.08
C PRO A 120 -12.50 -15.94 12.94
N ASN A 121 -13.44 -15.12 13.41
CA ASN A 121 -13.18 -13.94 14.25
C ASN A 121 -12.37 -12.81 13.58
N LYS A 122 -12.17 -12.84 12.25
CA LYS A 122 -11.61 -11.70 11.50
C LYS A 122 -12.64 -11.06 10.59
N THR A 123 -12.68 -9.74 10.63
CA THR A 123 -13.36 -8.89 9.65
C THR A 123 -12.40 -8.52 8.53
N VAL A 124 -12.93 -8.10 7.39
CA VAL A 124 -12.09 -7.58 6.29
C VAL A 124 -11.21 -6.41 6.74
N ILE A 125 -11.68 -5.57 7.67
CA ILE A 125 -10.90 -4.46 8.23
C ILE A 125 -9.68 -5.00 8.98
N ASP A 126 -9.82 -6.09 9.73
CA ASP A 126 -8.68 -6.73 10.44
C ASP A 126 -7.62 -7.21 9.46
N ILE A 127 -8.04 -7.76 8.31
CA ILE A 127 -7.12 -8.24 7.27
C ILE A 127 -6.40 -7.07 6.61
N PHE A 128 -7.10 -5.95 6.35
CA PHE A 128 -6.44 -4.72 5.89
C PHE A 128 -5.46 -4.16 6.93
N VAL A 129 -5.79 -4.23 8.23
CA VAL A 129 -4.87 -3.81 9.31
C VAL A 129 -3.58 -4.61 9.24
N ASP A 130 -3.68 -5.94 9.28
CA ASP A 130 -2.53 -6.83 9.24
C ASP A 130 -1.67 -6.59 7.97
N PHE A 131 -2.33 -6.40 6.82
CA PHE A 131 -1.64 -6.16 5.55
C PHE A 131 -0.94 -4.80 5.51
N MET A 132 -1.61 -3.75 5.98
CA MET A 132 -1.04 -2.39 6.04
C MET A 132 0.15 -2.31 7.01
N GLU A 133 0.07 -2.99 8.16
CA GLU A 133 1.18 -3.10 9.10
C GLU A 133 2.40 -3.76 8.43
N TYR A 134 2.18 -4.86 7.69
CA TYR A 134 3.22 -5.53 6.93
C TYR A 134 3.84 -4.61 5.86
N LEU A 135 3.03 -3.95 5.03
CA LEU A 135 3.51 -3.04 3.99
C LEU A 135 4.33 -1.89 4.58
N TYR A 136 3.87 -1.32 5.69
CA TYR A 136 4.56 -0.24 6.36
C TYR A 136 5.90 -0.69 6.95
N ASP A 137 5.94 -1.85 7.62
CA ASP A 137 7.19 -2.41 8.16
C ASP A 137 8.22 -2.70 7.06
N CYS A 138 7.80 -3.30 5.95
CA CYS A 138 8.65 -3.51 4.78
C CYS A 138 9.20 -2.18 4.24
N THR A 139 8.34 -1.18 4.11
CA THR A 139 8.71 0.14 3.60
C THR A 139 9.71 0.84 4.53
N ARG A 140 9.49 0.77 5.85
CA ARG A 140 10.41 1.35 6.84
C ARG A 140 11.78 0.71 6.75
N LYS A 141 11.85 -0.63 6.73
CA LYS A 141 13.12 -1.37 6.58
C LYS A 141 13.82 -1.02 5.27
N TYR A 142 13.07 -0.93 4.17
CA TYR A 142 13.60 -0.55 2.87
C TYR A 142 14.22 0.86 2.87
N ILE A 143 13.50 1.86 3.40
CA ILE A 143 13.99 3.24 3.48
C ILE A 143 15.23 3.30 4.37
N GLN A 144 15.24 2.63 5.53
CA GLN A 144 16.41 2.59 6.42
C GLN A 144 17.65 2.02 5.74
N GLN A 145 17.50 0.94 4.97
CA GLN A 145 18.60 0.32 4.21
C GLN A 145 19.05 1.19 3.03
N THR A 146 18.14 1.97 2.44
CA THR A 146 18.44 2.86 1.30
C THR A 146 19.16 4.12 1.75
N PHE A 147 18.89 4.60 2.97
CA PHE A 147 19.52 5.78 3.57
C PHE A 147 20.26 5.42 4.88
N PRO A 148 21.32 4.59 4.85
CA PRO A 148 21.99 4.10 6.07
C PRO A 148 22.61 5.22 6.92
N ASN A 149 22.90 6.37 6.29
CA ASN A 149 23.46 7.55 6.97
C ASN A 149 22.40 8.44 7.65
N GLN A 150 21.12 8.06 7.62
CA GLN A 150 20.02 8.81 8.24
C GLN A 150 19.13 7.89 9.11
N PRO A 151 19.69 7.22 10.14
CA PRO A 151 18.97 6.22 10.92
C PRO A 151 17.73 6.77 11.64
N ASP A 152 17.79 8.04 12.05
CA ASP A 152 16.70 8.71 12.77
C ASP A 152 15.66 9.38 11.86
N PHE A 153 15.82 9.31 10.53
CA PHE A 153 14.92 9.99 9.59
C PHE A 153 13.47 9.58 9.80
N LEU A 154 13.18 8.28 9.76
CA LEU A 154 11.80 7.77 9.95
C LEU A 154 11.28 8.04 11.35
N VAL A 155 12.13 7.96 12.38
CA VAL A 155 11.75 8.26 13.77
C VAL A 155 11.35 9.73 13.92
N SER A 156 12.12 10.63 13.29
CA SER A 156 11.81 12.06 13.23
C SER A 156 10.51 12.33 12.49
N MET A 157 10.29 11.69 11.34
CA MET A 157 9.04 11.85 10.57
C MET A 157 7.82 11.40 11.38
N ASP A 158 7.92 10.26 12.07
CA ASP A 158 6.83 9.71 12.90
C ASP A 158 6.52 10.61 14.11
N ARG A 159 7.56 10.99 14.88
CA ARG A 159 7.42 11.89 16.05
C ARG A 159 6.81 13.24 15.69
N ASN A 160 7.11 13.77 14.50
CA ASN A 160 6.62 15.07 14.03
C ASN A 160 5.29 14.99 13.27
N ASN A 161 4.62 13.83 13.22
CA ASN A 161 3.41 13.61 12.41
C ASN A 161 3.59 14.03 10.92
N ALA A 162 4.78 13.78 10.39
CA ALA A 162 5.23 14.21 9.06
C ALA A 162 5.19 13.07 8.02
N ILE A 163 4.44 12.01 8.29
CA ILE A 163 4.19 10.92 7.34
C ILE A 163 2.75 11.02 6.84
N ASP A 164 2.55 11.15 5.54
CA ASP A 164 1.24 11.09 4.91
C ASP A 164 1.08 9.79 4.13
N PHE A 165 -0.15 9.28 4.09
CA PHE A 165 -0.49 8.04 3.42
C PHE A 165 -1.46 8.29 2.28
N VAL A 166 -1.19 7.68 1.13
CA VAL A 166 -2.11 7.65 -0.02
C VAL A 166 -2.54 6.21 -0.23
N LEU A 167 -3.85 5.97 -0.27
CA LEU A 167 -4.41 4.64 -0.52
C LEU A 167 -5.18 4.68 -1.84
N THR A 168 -4.94 3.68 -2.66
CA THR A 168 -5.63 3.57 -3.95
C THR A 168 -6.88 2.72 -3.81
N HIS A 169 -7.88 3.03 -4.62
CA HIS A 169 -9.08 2.21 -4.68
C HIS A 169 -9.66 2.15 -6.10
N PRO A 170 -10.46 1.13 -6.41
CA PRO A 170 -11.15 1.03 -7.68
C PRO A 170 -12.05 2.25 -7.91
N ASN A 171 -12.24 2.61 -9.18
CA ASN A 171 -13.16 3.67 -9.56
C ASN A 171 -14.58 3.37 -8.99
N GLY A 172 -15.24 4.38 -8.44
CA GLY A 172 -16.57 4.25 -7.82
C GLY A 172 -16.58 3.70 -6.38
N TRP A 173 -15.43 3.39 -5.78
CA TRP A 173 -15.34 3.09 -4.35
C TRP A 173 -15.24 4.39 -3.55
N GLU A 174 -16.39 4.98 -3.25
CA GLU A 174 -16.49 6.26 -2.54
C GLU A 174 -17.16 6.08 -1.16
N GLY A 175 -16.99 7.05 -0.28
CA GLY A 175 -17.68 7.07 1.02
C GLY A 175 -17.34 5.88 1.92
N SER A 176 -18.19 4.84 1.92
CA SER A 176 -18.09 3.71 2.84
C SER A 176 -16.80 2.91 2.67
N GLN A 177 -16.38 2.63 1.43
CA GLN A 177 -15.16 1.85 1.18
C GLN A 177 -13.92 2.58 1.67
N GLN A 178 -13.80 3.87 1.33
CA GLN A 178 -12.72 4.72 1.82
C GLN A 178 -12.75 4.85 3.35
N ALA A 179 -13.94 4.95 3.95
CA ALA A 179 -14.07 5.00 5.41
C ALA A 179 -13.55 3.72 6.08
N GLN A 180 -13.87 2.54 5.53
CA GLN A 180 -13.37 1.25 6.04
C GLN A 180 -11.85 1.11 5.88
N MET A 181 -11.30 1.50 4.73
CA MET A 181 -9.84 1.52 4.51
C MET A 181 -9.13 2.52 5.41
N ARG A 182 -9.73 3.69 5.66
CA ARG A 182 -9.20 4.70 6.60
C ARG A 182 -9.23 4.17 8.04
N GLN A 183 -10.30 3.47 8.42
CA GLN A 183 -10.39 2.81 9.71
C GLN A 183 -9.28 1.76 9.88
N ALA A 184 -8.98 0.98 8.84
CA ALA A 184 -7.86 0.05 8.87
C ALA A 184 -6.52 0.78 9.05
N ALA A 185 -6.27 1.88 8.34
CA ALA A 185 -5.05 2.67 8.47
C ALA A 185 -4.84 3.22 9.91
N VAL A 186 -5.92 3.68 10.54
CA VAL A 186 -5.90 4.12 11.96
C VAL A 186 -5.58 2.94 12.88
N ARG A 187 -6.25 1.80 12.69
CA ARG A 187 -6.08 0.60 13.53
C ARG A 187 -4.70 -0.05 13.39
N ALA A 188 -4.10 0.04 12.19
CA ALA A 188 -2.71 -0.33 11.89
C ALA A 188 -1.68 0.67 12.43
N LYS A 189 -2.13 1.70 13.18
CA LYS A 189 -1.28 2.73 13.80
C LYS A 189 -0.42 3.51 12.80
N LEU A 190 -0.85 3.60 11.54
CA LEU A 190 -0.20 4.47 10.55
C LEU A 190 -0.42 5.95 10.88
N VAL A 191 -1.59 6.26 11.43
CA VAL A 191 -1.99 7.59 11.89
C VAL A 191 -2.79 7.49 13.20
N PRO A 192 -2.76 8.51 14.07
CA PRO A 192 -3.56 8.53 15.29
C PRO A 192 -5.04 8.72 14.97
N ASP A 193 -5.91 8.23 15.86
CA ASP A 193 -7.36 8.38 15.72
C ASP A 193 -7.85 9.78 16.13
N THR A 194 -7.46 10.77 15.34
CA THR A 194 -7.81 12.19 15.48
C THR A 194 -8.14 12.76 14.11
N ASP A 195 -8.86 13.87 14.04
CA ASP A 195 -9.19 14.50 12.75
C ASP A 195 -7.92 14.86 11.96
N ALA A 196 -6.90 15.39 12.64
CA ALA A 196 -5.61 15.69 12.03
C ALA A 196 -4.88 14.42 11.54
N GLY A 197 -4.92 13.31 12.29
CA GLY A 197 -4.35 12.04 11.88
C GLY A 197 -5.09 11.43 10.68
N ARG A 198 -6.42 11.42 10.71
CA ARG A 198 -7.28 10.93 9.63
C ARG A 198 -7.10 11.74 8.35
N ALA A 199 -6.85 13.05 8.44
CA ALA A 199 -6.57 13.91 7.29
C ALA A 199 -5.23 13.61 6.59
N ARG A 200 -4.31 12.91 7.25
CA ARG A 200 -3.06 12.40 6.64
C ARG A 200 -3.28 11.16 5.77
N VAL A 201 -4.48 10.57 5.76
CA VAL A 201 -4.85 9.43 4.91
C VAL A 201 -5.72 9.92 3.76
N ARG A 202 -5.14 9.97 2.57
CA ARG A 202 -5.78 10.43 1.34
C ARG A 202 -6.06 9.27 0.40
N PHE A 203 -7.06 9.47 -0.45
CA PHE A 203 -7.49 8.46 -1.41
C PHE A 203 -7.36 9.01 -2.81
N VAL A 204 -6.90 8.14 -3.72
CA VAL A 204 -6.80 8.41 -5.15
C VAL A 204 -7.38 7.20 -5.86
N THR A 205 -8.10 7.42 -6.96
CA THR A 205 -8.60 6.29 -7.73
C THR A 205 -7.46 5.59 -8.48
N GLU A 206 -7.57 4.29 -8.70
CA GLU A 206 -6.62 3.54 -9.53
C GLU A 206 -6.53 4.12 -10.95
N GLY A 207 -7.64 4.65 -11.49
CA GLY A 207 -7.67 5.35 -12.78
C GLY A 207 -6.86 6.65 -12.81
N GLU A 208 -7.05 7.53 -11.82
CA GLU A 208 -6.26 8.77 -11.69
C GLU A 208 -4.78 8.46 -11.53
N ALA A 209 -4.44 7.53 -10.65
CA ALA A 209 -3.06 7.12 -10.44
C ALA A 209 -2.37 6.62 -11.72
N SER A 210 -3.07 5.78 -12.48
CA SER A 210 -2.58 5.28 -13.77
C SER A 210 -2.36 6.42 -14.76
N LEU A 211 -3.25 7.42 -14.77
CA LEU A 211 -3.09 8.61 -15.60
C LEU A 211 -1.86 9.44 -15.19
N HIS A 212 -1.66 9.68 -13.89
CA HIS A 212 -0.47 10.41 -13.41
C HIS A 212 0.83 9.70 -13.80
N LEU A 213 0.86 8.36 -13.74
CA LEU A 213 1.97 7.56 -14.23
C LEU A 213 2.21 7.76 -15.74
N CYS A 214 1.15 7.67 -16.55
CA CYS A 214 1.24 7.85 -18.00
C CYS A 214 1.80 9.24 -18.37
N ILE A 215 1.36 10.29 -17.67
CA ILE A 215 1.84 11.65 -17.86
C ILE A 215 3.31 11.76 -17.44
N GLN A 216 3.69 11.22 -16.28
CA GLN A 216 5.06 11.25 -15.79
C GLN A 216 6.03 10.51 -16.71
N ARG A 217 5.58 9.44 -17.38
CA ARG A 217 6.38 8.68 -18.36
C ARG A 217 6.34 9.25 -19.78
N GLY A 218 5.64 10.36 -20.00
CA GLY A 218 5.62 11.05 -21.30
C GLY A 218 4.90 10.28 -22.42
N LEU A 219 3.87 9.48 -22.09
CA LEU A 219 3.05 8.70 -23.03
C LEU A 219 3.86 7.91 -24.10
N ARG A 220 4.59 6.87 -23.65
CA ARG A 220 4.94 5.72 -24.52
C ARG A 220 3.99 4.55 -24.19
N THR A 221 3.43 3.92 -25.23
CA THR A 221 2.49 2.77 -25.17
C THR A 221 3.20 1.45 -24.79
N PRO A 222 2.52 0.31 -24.60
CA PRO A 222 2.08 -0.19 -23.31
C PRO A 222 2.71 -1.56 -23.02
N GLU A 223 3.84 -1.55 -22.34
CA GLU A 223 4.29 -2.69 -21.54
C GLU A 223 4.90 -2.05 -20.32
N MET A 224 4.22 -2.08 -19.16
CA MET A 224 4.85 -1.96 -17.85
C MET A 224 3.79 -1.90 -16.75
N GLU A 225 3.57 -3.05 -16.14
CA GLU A 225 2.92 -3.22 -14.84
C GLU A 225 3.76 -2.59 -13.72
N VAL A 226 3.74 -1.26 -13.58
CA VAL A 226 4.35 -0.60 -12.40
C VAL A 226 3.44 0.53 -11.99
N ASN A 227 2.58 0.26 -10.99
CA ASN A 227 1.71 1.27 -10.44
C ASN A 227 2.53 2.21 -9.54
N LEU A 228 2.82 3.43 -10.02
CA LEU A 228 3.51 4.49 -9.28
C LEU A 228 2.51 5.63 -9.04
N PHE A 229 2.33 6.05 -7.78
CA PHE A 229 1.14 6.81 -7.37
C PHE A 229 1.33 8.31 -7.17
N ALA A 230 0.26 9.06 -7.41
CA ALA A 230 0.20 10.52 -7.53
C ALA A 230 0.53 11.28 -6.23
N LEU A 231 1.47 12.23 -6.33
CA LEU A 231 1.81 13.19 -5.28
C LEU A 231 1.09 14.54 -5.43
N ASP A 232 0.29 14.73 -6.48
CA ASP A 232 -0.23 16.05 -6.87
C ASP A 232 -1.19 16.65 -5.82
N HIS A 233 -1.64 15.86 -4.85
CA HIS A 233 -2.42 16.35 -3.71
C HIS A 233 -1.58 17.03 -2.61
N PHE A 234 -0.25 16.89 -2.59
CA PHE A 234 0.64 17.38 -1.51
C PHE A 234 1.44 18.65 -1.86
N GLN A 235 1.06 19.37 -2.92
CA GLN A 235 1.72 20.61 -3.34
C GLN A 235 1.36 21.82 -2.47
#